data_AF-A0A521M434-F1
#
_entry.id   AF-A0A521M434-F1
#
_cell.length_a   1.000
_cell.length_b   1.000
_cell.length_c   1.000
_cell.angle_alpha   90.00
_cell.angle_beta   90.00
_cell.angle_gamma   90.00
#
_symmetry.space_group_name_H-M   'P 1'
#
loop_
_entity.id
_entity.type
_entity.pdbx_description
1 polymer ?
#
loop_
_entity_poly.entity_id
_entity_poly.type
_entity_poly.pdbx_seq_one_letter_code
_entity_poly.pdbx_strand_id
1 'polypeptide(L)'
;MTAQEALERWEIFGDGPHLPQIYRDMGLTRLRILAAEEAKPSLPSAMDRMPIPRLNYNPLDRALGRETPPAPAVKEEAPPQAPKSLRDRALTNPARLRTPARKRASFRYHLAMCGFVAEAAERAKVNRSTLYRWRDELPRFAELWDKAIAQRTRAVDDDIILRAGHVEVQPILYAGKKVGERRRIDSRMLMHVQNRLDVDRRRAEDRAERRELAALRTKPLDEAALAERLLVLMERRRETRHSVSHDTTPDTPDSANANKDLDKAA
;
A
#
# COMPACT_ATOMS: atom_id res chain seq x y z
N MET A 1 -21.15 -56.40 0.67
CA MET A 1 -21.52 -56.79 2.05
C MET A 1 -20.27 -57.41 2.64
N THR A 2 -19.68 -56.78 3.66
CA THR A 2 -18.47 -57.31 4.32
C THR A 2 -18.82 -58.55 5.14
N ALA A 3 -17.84 -59.37 5.53
CA ALA A 3 -18.11 -60.51 6.39
C ALA A 3 -18.65 -60.06 7.77
N GLN A 4 -18.24 -58.87 8.25
CA GLN A 4 -18.76 -58.27 9.47
C GLN A 4 -20.25 -57.90 9.36
N GLU A 5 -20.66 -57.22 8.29
CA GLU A 5 -22.07 -56.88 8.03
C GLU A 5 -22.93 -58.14 7.85
N ALA A 6 -22.36 -59.20 7.28
CA ALA A 6 -23.01 -60.50 7.17
C ALA A 6 -23.24 -61.14 8.53
N LEU A 7 -22.26 -61.06 9.43
CA LEU A 7 -22.37 -61.60 10.78
C LEU A 7 -23.50 -60.93 11.55
N GLU A 8 -23.52 -59.59 11.54
CA GLU A 8 -24.55 -58.80 12.23
C GLU A 8 -25.95 -59.13 11.73
N ARG A 9 -26.11 -59.25 10.41
CA ARG A 9 -27.41 -59.62 9.82
C ARG A 9 -27.83 -61.06 10.13
N TRP A 10 -26.88 -61.98 10.23
CA TRP A 10 -27.17 -63.34 10.67
C TRP A 10 -27.60 -63.37 12.13
N GLU A 11 -26.91 -62.65 13.02
CA GLU A 11 -27.26 -62.61 14.45
C GLU A 11 -28.64 -61.97 14.69
N ILE A 12 -29.03 -60.98 13.89
CA ILE A 12 -30.32 -60.29 14.03
C ILE A 12 -31.48 -61.08 13.41
N PHE A 13 -31.32 -61.62 12.20
CA PHE A 13 -32.43 -62.16 11.41
C PHE A 13 -32.32 -63.66 11.11
N GLY A 14 -31.26 -64.33 11.57
CA GLY A 14 -31.00 -65.75 11.31
C GLY A 14 -30.51 -66.05 9.88
N ASP A 15 -30.49 -67.33 9.53
CA ASP A 15 -30.12 -67.82 8.19
C ASP A 15 -31.29 -67.62 7.22
N GLY A 16 -31.37 -66.42 6.64
CA GLY A 16 -32.47 -66.00 5.77
C GLY A 16 -31.99 -65.36 4.46
N PRO A 17 -32.92 -65.04 3.55
CA PRO A 17 -32.60 -64.55 2.20
C PRO A 17 -31.92 -63.17 2.18
N HIS A 18 -31.87 -62.47 3.32
CA HIS A 18 -31.14 -61.21 3.49
C HIS A 18 -29.60 -61.38 3.48
N LEU A 19 -29.11 -62.62 3.59
CA LEU A 19 -27.70 -62.98 3.42
C LEU A 19 -27.43 -63.49 2.00
N PRO A 20 -26.35 -63.03 1.34
CA PRO A 20 -25.81 -63.68 0.15
C PRO A 20 -25.56 -65.17 0.38
N GLN A 21 -25.84 -65.99 -0.64
CA GLN A 21 -25.77 -67.46 -0.56
C GLN A 21 -24.42 -67.96 -0.03
N ILE A 22 -23.33 -67.31 -0.44
CA ILE A 22 -21.95 -67.63 -0.03
C ILE A 22 -21.81 -67.64 1.50
N TYR A 23 -22.44 -66.69 2.19
CA TYR A 23 -22.38 -66.62 3.63
C TYR A 23 -23.25 -67.70 4.27
N ARG A 24 -24.47 -67.90 3.77
CA ARG A 24 -25.39 -68.94 4.27
C ARG A 24 -24.76 -70.34 4.25
N ASP A 25 -24.13 -70.69 3.14
CA ASP A 25 -23.48 -72.00 2.96
C ASP A 25 -22.25 -72.18 3.88
N MET A 26 -21.59 -71.09 4.30
CA MET A 26 -20.41 -71.14 5.17
C MET A 26 -20.73 -71.46 6.64
N GLY A 27 -21.96 -71.20 7.09
CA GLY A 27 -22.37 -71.35 8.48
C GLY A 27 -21.81 -70.26 9.42
N LEU A 28 -22.52 -70.02 10.53
CA LEU A 28 -22.22 -68.94 11.48
C LEU A 28 -20.79 -69.00 12.04
N THR A 29 -20.29 -70.19 12.37
CA THR A 29 -18.97 -70.37 12.98
C THR A 29 -17.84 -69.93 12.06
N ARG A 30 -17.95 -70.27 10.76
CA ARG A 30 -16.92 -69.94 9.78
C ARG A 30 -17.00 -68.47 9.37
N LEU A 31 -18.21 -67.92 9.38
CA LEU A 31 -18.43 -66.50 9.15
C LEU A 31 -17.84 -65.64 10.28
N ARG A 32 -17.99 -66.05 11.55
CA ARG A 32 -17.31 -65.39 12.70
C ARG A 32 -15.80 -65.36 12.55
N ILE A 33 -15.20 -66.44 12.04
CA ILE A 33 -13.76 -66.50 11.81
C ILE A 33 -13.34 -65.50 10.72
N LEU A 34 -14.05 -65.47 9.58
CA LEU A 34 -13.77 -64.51 8.51
C LEU A 34 -13.94 -63.06 8.95
N ALA A 35 -15.01 -62.77 9.68
CA ALA A 35 -15.28 -61.46 10.23
C ALA A 35 -14.14 -61.01 11.18
N ALA A 36 -13.64 -61.92 12.02
CA ALA A 36 -12.49 -61.67 12.89
C ALA A 36 -11.15 -61.52 12.12
N GLU A 37 -11.01 -62.14 10.95
CA GLU A 37 -9.86 -61.95 10.07
C GLU A 37 -9.91 -60.60 9.33
N GLU A 38 -11.07 -60.20 8.81
CA GLU A 38 -11.26 -58.87 8.20
C GLU A 38 -11.07 -57.74 9.21
N ALA A 39 -11.45 -57.94 10.48
CA ALA A 39 -11.30 -56.94 11.54
C ALA A 39 -9.86 -56.74 12.02
N LYS A 40 -8.94 -57.67 11.72
CA LYS A 40 -7.52 -57.47 12.04
C LYS A 40 -6.97 -56.42 11.06
N PRO A 41 -6.47 -55.26 11.54
CA PRO A 41 -5.81 -54.31 10.65
C PRO A 41 -4.65 -55.04 9.98
N SER A 42 -4.62 -55.03 8.65
CA SER A 42 -3.51 -55.62 7.89
C SER A 42 -2.23 -55.01 8.43
N LEU A 43 -1.36 -55.83 9.04
CA LEU A 43 -0.03 -55.40 9.42
C LEU A 43 0.61 -54.83 8.15
N PRO A 44 1.10 -53.57 8.16
CA PRO A 44 1.71 -53.00 6.96
C PRO A 44 2.81 -53.94 6.51
N SER A 45 2.69 -54.43 5.28
CA SER A 45 3.63 -55.39 4.72
C SER A 45 5.03 -54.79 4.78
N ALA A 46 6.07 -55.61 4.93
CA ALA A 46 7.45 -55.12 4.89
C ALA A 46 7.73 -54.30 3.59
N MET A 47 6.96 -54.55 2.54
CA MET A 47 6.95 -53.80 1.28
C MET A 47 6.39 -52.37 1.40
N ASP A 48 5.43 -52.09 2.30
CA ASP A 48 4.84 -50.75 2.47
C ASP A 48 5.78 -49.80 3.25
N ARG A 49 6.76 -50.35 3.96
CA ARG A 49 7.79 -49.57 4.68
C ARG A 49 8.97 -49.18 3.79
N MET A 50 9.10 -49.78 2.60
CA MET A 50 10.14 -49.38 1.66
C MET A 50 9.69 -48.14 0.89
N PRO A 51 10.40 -47.00 0.98
CA PRO A 51 10.13 -45.88 0.10
C PRO A 51 10.46 -46.33 -1.31
N ILE A 52 9.44 -46.54 -2.16
CA ILE A 52 9.65 -46.76 -3.58
C ILE A 52 10.33 -45.49 -4.11
N PRO A 53 11.61 -45.53 -4.54
CA PRO A 53 12.25 -44.37 -5.10
C PRO A 53 11.49 -44.03 -6.38
N ARG A 54 10.90 -42.82 -6.45
CA ARG A 54 10.37 -42.34 -7.72
C ARG A 54 11.55 -42.20 -8.68
N LEU A 55 11.72 -43.16 -9.57
CA LEU A 55 12.74 -43.09 -10.61
C LEU A 55 12.42 -41.88 -11.49
N ASN A 56 13.32 -40.90 -11.51
CA ASN A 56 13.21 -39.71 -12.37
C ASN A 56 13.49 -40.03 -13.86
N TYR A 57 13.63 -41.31 -14.20
CA TYR A 57 13.81 -41.79 -15.56
C TYR A 57 13.04 -43.10 -15.75
N ASN A 58 12.66 -43.39 -16.99
CA ASN A 58 12.05 -44.66 -17.34
C ASN A 58 13.14 -45.73 -17.48
N PRO A 59 13.14 -46.81 -16.67
CA PRO A 59 14.21 -47.82 -16.68
C PRO A 59 14.32 -48.57 -18.03
N LEU A 60 13.27 -48.54 -18.85
CA LEU A 60 13.29 -49.15 -20.19
C LEU A 60 14.13 -48.36 -21.21
N ASP A 61 14.38 -47.06 -20.99
CA ASP A 61 15.15 -46.25 -21.93
C ASP A 61 16.62 -46.72 -22.00
N ARG A 62 17.19 -47.20 -20.89
CA ARG A 62 18.53 -47.79 -20.83
C ARG A 62 18.61 -49.14 -21.54
N ALA A 63 17.56 -49.95 -21.45
CA ALA A 63 17.49 -51.26 -22.10
C ALA A 63 17.29 -51.15 -23.62
N LEU A 64 16.64 -50.08 -24.08
CA LEU A 64 16.39 -49.80 -25.50
C LEU A 64 17.52 -48.99 -26.17
N GLY A 65 18.64 -48.76 -25.48
CA GLY A 65 19.78 -47.99 -26.02
C GLY A 65 19.45 -46.53 -26.33
N ARG A 66 18.37 -45.98 -25.78
CA ARG A 66 18.06 -44.55 -25.90
C ARG A 66 18.97 -43.83 -24.94
N GLU A 67 19.89 -43.03 -25.45
CA GLU A 67 20.74 -42.18 -24.62
C GLU A 67 19.84 -41.40 -23.66
N THR A 68 20.07 -41.58 -22.35
CA THR A 68 19.41 -40.76 -21.34
C THR A 68 19.72 -39.29 -21.66
N PRO A 69 18.71 -38.41 -21.78
CA PRO A 69 18.97 -36.99 -21.83
C PRO A 69 19.89 -36.63 -20.66
N PRO A 70 20.89 -35.75 -20.84
CA PRO A 70 21.69 -35.28 -19.71
C PRO A 70 20.72 -34.84 -18.62
N ALA A 71 20.97 -35.27 -17.38
CA ALA A 71 20.16 -34.90 -16.22
C ALA A 71 19.78 -33.43 -16.38
N PRO A 72 18.48 -33.05 -16.34
CA PRO A 72 18.11 -31.68 -16.58
C PRO A 72 18.95 -30.85 -15.63
N ALA A 73 19.81 -30.00 -16.20
CA ALA A 73 20.66 -29.09 -15.43
C ALA A 73 19.78 -28.55 -14.32
N VAL A 74 20.19 -28.76 -13.07
CA VAL A 74 19.45 -28.32 -11.88
C VAL A 74 19.07 -26.88 -12.16
N LYS A 75 17.82 -26.66 -12.58
CA LYS A 75 17.26 -25.32 -12.65
C LYS A 75 17.25 -24.95 -11.20
N GLU A 76 18.24 -24.15 -10.82
CA GLU A 76 18.36 -23.48 -9.54
C GLU A 76 16.94 -23.18 -9.08
N GLU A 77 16.44 -24.00 -8.16
CA GLU A 77 15.07 -23.89 -7.71
C GLU A 77 15.03 -22.55 -7.01
N ALA A 78 14.42 -21.57 -7.68
CA ALA A 78 14.15 -20.27 -7.12
C ALA A 78 13.60 -20.48 -5.70
N PRO A 79 14.11 -19.75 -4.70
CA PRO A 79 13.86 -20.01 -3.28
C PRO A 79 12.37 -20.26 -3.04
N PRO A 80 11.99 -21.17 -2.12
CA PRO A 80 10.63 -21.66 -1.97
C PRO A 80 9.68 -20.47 -1.91
N GLN A 81 9.00 -20.21 -3.03
CA GLN A 81 8.11 -19.09 -3.16
C GLN A 81 7.01 -19.33 -2.13
N ALA A 82 6.94 -18.46 -1.11
CA ALA A 82 5.86 -18.47 -0.13
C ALA A 82 4.52 -18.72 -0.86
N PRO A 83 3.61 -19.55 -0.30
CA PRO A 83 2.39 -19.93 -1.00
C PRO A 83 1.68 -18.66 -1.46
N LYS A 84 1.67 -18.44 -2.79
CA LYS A 84 1.07 -17.25 -3.40
C LYS A 84 -0.34 -17.15 -2.87
N SER A 85 -0.63 -16.09 -2.12
CA SER A 85 -1.94 -15.94 -1.49
C SER A 85 -3.01 -16.00 -2.59
N LEU A 86 -4.23 -16.42 -2.28
CA LEU A 86 -5.34 -16.37 -3.25
C LEU A 86 -5.48 -14.96 -3.86
N ARG A 87 -5.11 -13.93 -3.10
CA ARG A 87 -5.04 -12.54 -3.56
C ARG A 87 -3.92 -12.35 -4.59
N ASP A 88 -2.71 -12.84 -4.35
CA ASP A 88 -1.59 -12.72 -5.30
C ASP A 88 -1.88 -13.45 -6.60
N ARG A 89 -2.47 -14.65 -6.55
CA ARG A 89 -2.91 -15.37 -7.77
C ARG A 89 -3.97 -14.58 -8.55
N ALA A 90 -4.92 -13.98 -7.85
CA ALA A 90 -5.97 -13.15 -8.46
C ALA A 90 -5.40 -11.88 -9.11
N LEU A 91 -4.37 -11.27 -8.51
CA LEU A 91 -3.67 -10.10 -9.04
C LEU A 91 -2.72 -10.45 -10.19
N THR A 92 -2.13 -11.64 -10.19
CA THR A 92 -1.22 -12.11 -11.24
C THR A 92 -1.96 -12.41 -12.55
N ASN A 93 -3.22 -12.90 -12.48
CA ASN A 93 -4.04 -13.13 -13.66
C ASN A 93 -5.36 -12.33 -13.60
N PRO A 94 -5.32 -11.04 -13.92
CA PRO A 94 -6.48 -10.14 -13.87
C PRO A 94 -7.61 -10.57 -14.83
N ALA A 95 -7.30 -11.29 -15.91
CA ALA A 95 -8.28 -11.80 -16.86
C ALA A 95 -9.22 -12.86 -16.24
N ARG A 96 -8.77 -13.55 -15.18
CA ARG A 96 -9.61 -14.51 -14.44
C ARG A 96 -10.56 -13.83 -13.44
N LEU A 97 -10.49 -12.51 -13.27
CA LEU A 97 -11.38 -11.75 -12.39
C LEU A 97 -12.74 -11.55 -13.07
N ARG A 98 -13.68 -12.46 -12.80
CA ARG A 98 -15.00 -12.48 -13.44
C ARG A 98 -15.94 -11.37 -12.95
N THR A 99 -15.79 -10.91 -11.71
CA THR A 99 -16.72 -9.93 -11.10
C THR A 99 -16.18 -8.50 -11.09
N PRO A 100 -17.04 -7.48 -11.26
CA PRO A 100 -16.62 -6.07 -11.27
C PRO A 100 -16.01 -5.61 -9.94
N ALA A 101 -16.42 -6.19 -8.82
CA ALA A 101 -15.81 -5.94 -7.51
C ALA A 101 -14.34 -6.38 -7.46
N ARG A 102 -14.01 -7.55 -8.01
CA ARG A 102 -12.62 -8.05 -8.06
C ARG A 102 -11.75 -7.23 -9.00
N LYS A 103 -12.29 -6.81 -10.15
CA LYS A 103 -11.59 -5.92 -11.09
C LYS A 103 -11.28 -4.56 -10.46
N ARG A 104 -12.23 -3.95 -9.74
CA ARG A 104 -12.00 -2.71 -8.98
C ARG A 104 -10.90 -2.87 -7.91
N ALA A 105 -10.90 -3.98 -7.20
CA ALA A 105 -9.89 -4.27 -6.18
C ALA A 105 -8.48 -4.43 -6.80
N SER A 106 -8.36 -5.14 -7.93
CA SER A 106 -7.11 -5.29 -8.67
C SER A 106 -6.62 -3.96 -9.23
N PHE A 107 -7.51 -3.16 -9.84
CA PHE A 107 -7.17 -1.81 -10.30
C PHE A 107 -6.62 -0.94 -9.16
N ARG A 108 -7.30 -0.91 -8.01
CA ARG A 108 -6.85 -0.13 -6.84
C ARG A 108 -5.46 -0.57 -6.36
N TYR A 109 -5.21 -1.88 -6.33
CA TYR A 109 -3.89 -2.41 -5.96
C TYR A 109 -2.80 -1.92 -6.91
N HIS A 110 -3.01 -2.04 -8.22
CA HIS A 110 -2.04 -1.58 -9.22
C HIS A 110 -1.89 -0.05 -9.23
N LEU A 111 -2.97 0.69 -8.97
CA LEU A 111 -2.93 2.14 -8.86
C LEU A 111 -2.07 2.60 -7.68
N ALA A 112 -2.21 1.96 -6.52
CA ALA A 112 -1.39 2.25 -5.34
C ALA A 112 0.10 1.94 -5.57
N MET A 113 0.41 0.96 -6.42
CA MET A 113 1.79 0.58 -6.76
C MET A 113 2.44 1.48 -7.80
N CYS A 114 1.74 1.78 -8.91
CA CYS A 114 2.32 2.55 -10.02
C CYS A 114 2.08 4.05 -9.88
N GLY A 115 0.86 4.45 -9.51
CA GLY A 115 0.40 5.85 -9.49
C GLY A 115 -0.14 6.35 -10.82
N PHE A 116 0.02 5.60 -11.90
CA PHE A 116 -0.48 5.96 -13.22
C PHE A 116 -1.74 5.17 -13.60
N VAL A 117 -2.78 5.88 -14.00
CA VAL A 117 -4.11 5.30 -14.26
C VAL A 117 -4.10 4.37 -15.47
N ALA A 118 -3.41 4.74 -16.56
CA ALA A 118 -3.41 3.92 -17.76
C ALA A 118 -2.70 2.58 -17.54
N GLU A 119 -1.55 2.60 -16.88
CA GLU A 119 -0.80 1.40 -16.56
C GLU A 119 -1.56 0.51 -15.58
N ALA A 120 -2.20 1.10 -14.55
CA ALA A 120 -3.04 0.36 -13.62
C ALA A 120 -4.26 -0.29 -14.33
N ALA A 121 -4.86 0.41 -15.30
CA ALA A 121 -5.98 -0.09 -16.10
C ALA A 121 -5.57 -1.27 -17.00
N GLU A 122 -4.41 -1.17 -17.65
CA GLU A 122 -3.84 -2.24 -18.47
C GLU A 122 -3.50 -3.49 -17.65
N ARG A 123 -2.92 -3.29 -16.46
CA ARG A 123 -2.64 -4.37 -15.50
C ARG A 123 -3.91 -4.98 -14.92
N ALA A 124 -4.96 -4.20 -14.70
CA ALA A 124 -6.25 -4.72 -14.25
C ALA A 124 -7.13 -5.30 -15.38
N LYS A 125 -6.71 -5.14 -16.65
CA LYS A 125 -7.47 -5.51 -17.86
C LYS A 125 -8.88 -4.90 -17.86
N VAL A 126 -8.98 -3.61 -17.53
CA VAL A 126 -10.23 -2.82 -17.56
C VAL A 126 -10.03 -1.62 -18.48
N ASN A 127 -11.04 -1.30 -19.29
CA ASN A 127 -11.01 -0.08 -20.11
C ASN A 127 -11.10 1.17 -19.21
N ARG A 128 -10.38 2.24 -19.57
CA ARG A 128 -10.34 3.50 -18.83
C ARG A 128 -11.72 4.13 -18.73
N SER A 129 -12.53 4.07 -19.79
CA SER A 129 -13.91 4.58 -19.79
C SER A 129 -14.78 3.93 -18.72
N THR A 130 -14.65 2.61 -18.54
CA THR A 130 -15.36 1.87 -17.50
C THR A 130 -14.91 2.28 -16.09
N LEU A 131 -13.60 2.55 -15.90
CA LEU A 131 -13.05 3.00 -14.63
C LEU A 131 -13.56 4.38 -14.24
N TYR A 132 -13.61 5.33 -15.18
CA TYR A 132 -14.17 6.65 -14.94
C TYR A 132 -15.68 6.58 -14.66
N ARG A 133 -16.43 5.77 -15.42
CA ARG A 133 -17.84 5.54 -15.11
C ARG A 133 -18.04 5.00 -13.69
N TRP A 134 -17.22 4.06 -13.24
CA TRP A 134 -17.27 3.59 -11.84
C TRP A 134 -16.89 4.66 -10.82
N ARG A 135 -16.01 5.61 -11.18
CA ARG A 135 -15.68 6.74 -10.31
C ARG A 135 -16.89 7.62 -10.09
N ASP A 136 -17.67 7.85 -11.14
CA ASP A 136 -18.87 8.71 -11.08
C ASP A 136 -20.04 8.01 -10.39
N GLU A 137 -20.27 6.72 -10.69
CA GLU A 137 -21.39 5.94 -10.13
C GLU A 137 -21.19 5.55 -8.65
N LEU A 138 -19.94 5.44 -8.18
CA LEU A 138 -19.61 4.85 -6.88
C LEU A 138 -18.70 5.77 -6.06
N PRO A 139 -19.27 6.59 -5.15
CA PRO A 139 -18.50 7.54 -4.35
C PRO A 139 -17.37 6.89 -3.54
N ARG A 140 -17.66 5.73 -2.93
CA ARG A 140 -16.67 4.96 -2.17
C ARG A 140 -15.48 4.49 -3.02
N PHE A 141 -15.69 4.22 -4.31
CA PHE A 141 -14.61 3.86 -5.22
C PHE A 141 -13.76 5.08 -5.57
N ALA A 142 -14.38 6.25 -5.80
CA ALA A 142 -13.68 7.51 -6.02
C ALA A 142 -12.79 7.87 -4.81
N GLU A 143 -13.31 7.80 -3.58
CA GLU A 143 -12.50 8.06 -2.39
C GLU A 143 -11.30 7.13 -2.27
N LEU A 144 -11.49 5.84 -2.55
CA LEU A 144 -10.40 4.86 -2.51
C LEU A 144 -9.38 5.07 -3.62
N TRP A 145 -9.82 5.57 -4.77
CA TRP A 145 -8.96 5.96 -5.87
C TRP A 145 -8.08 7.15 -5.46
N ASP A 146 -8.69 8.22 -4.97
CA ASP A 146 -7.99 9.44 -4.57
C ASP A 146 -7.01 9.14 -3.42
N LYS A 147 -7.39 8.28 -2.47
CA LYS A 147 -6.49 7.77 -1.41
C LYS A 147 -5.29 7.01 -1.99
N ALA A 148 -5.49 6.16 -3.00
CA ALA A 148 -4.41 5.41 -3.62
C ALA A 148 -3.42 6.33 -4.36
N ILE A 149 -3.92 7.35 -5.08
CA ILE A 149 -3.07 8.36 -5.70
C ILE A 149 -2.30 9.13 -4.63
N ALA A 150 -2.97 9.64 -3.60
CA ALA A 150 -2.32 10.40 -2.54
C ALA A 150 -1.23 9.59 -1.82
N GLN A 151 -1.48 8.30 -1.57
CA GLN A 151 -0.48 7.40 -0.99
C GLN A 151 0.74 7.25 -1.91
N ARG A 152 0.52 7.04 -3.22
CA ARG A 152 1.63 6.88 -4.16
C ARG A 152 2.40 8.16 -4.38
N THR A 153 1.74 9.32 -4.43
CA THR A 153 2.39 10.63 -4.50
C THR A 153 3.33 10.83 -3.31
N ARG A 154 2.87 10.54 -2.08
CA ARG A 154 3.73 10.62 -0.89
C ARG A 154 4.96 9.72 -0.99
N ALA A 155 4.78 8.48 -1.45
CA ALA A 155 5.90 7.56 -1.62
C ALA A 155 6.92 8.06 -2.66
N VAL A 156 6.44 8.61 -3.79
CA VAL A 156 7.33 9.21 -4.80
C VAL A 156 8.05 10.43 -4.24
N ASP A 157 7.37 11.27 -3.46
CA ASP A 157 8.00 12.44 -2.84
C ASP A 157 9.11 12.02 -1.85
N ASP A 158 8.90 10.95 -1.09
CA ASP A 158 9.91 10.39 -0.19
C ASP A 158 11.12 9.84 -0.97
N ASP A 159 10.87 9.13 -2.09
CA ASP A 159 11.93 8.66 -3.00
C ASP A 159 12.74 9.84 -3.59
N ILE A 160 12.07 10.95 -3.94
CA ILE A 160 12.74 12.17 -4.44
C ILE A 160 13.62 12.77 -3.35
N ILE A 161 13.16 12.84 -2.10
CA ILE A 161 13.97 13.35 -0.97
C ILE A 161 15.22 12.49 -0.79
N LEU A 162 15.07 11.17 -0.77
CA LEU A 162 16.19 10.24 -0.62
C LEU A 162 17.20 10.40 -1.77
N ARG A 163 16.71 10.57 -3.00
CA ARG A 163 17.56 10.71 -4.18
C ARG A 163 18.22 12.08 -4.29
N ALA A 164 17.56 13.15 -3.84
CA ALA A 164 18.09 14.51 -3.91
C ALA A 164 19.40 14.68 -3.12
N GLY A 165 19.57 13.92 -2.02
CA GLY A 165 20.81 13.90 -1.24
C GLY A 165 21.92 13.04 -1.85
N HIS A 166 21.63 12.27 -2.90
CA HIS A 166 22.60 11.35 -3.49
C HIS A 166 23.42 12.04 -4.58
N VAL A 167 24.75 11.86 -4.50
CA VAL A 167 25.67 12.35 -5.53
C VAL A 167 25.84 11.25 -6.59
N GLU A 168 25.52 11.56 -7.84
CA GLU A 168 25.76 10.65 -8.96
C GLU A 168 27.21 10.83 -9.46
N VAL A 169 27.99 9.75 -9.43
CA VAL A 169 29.38 9.75 -9.95
C VAL A 169 29.36 9.25 -11.39
N GLN A 170 29.58 10.15 -12.34
CA GLN A 170 29.64 9.84 -13.76
C GLN A 170 31.10 9.76 -14.22
N PRO A 171 31.54 8.62 -14.80
CA PRO A 171 32.89 8.52 -15.33
C PRO A 171 33.05 9.41 -16.56
N ILE A 172 34.14 10.17 -16.60
CA ILE A 172 34.56 10.93 -17.79
C ILE A 172 35.45 10.00 -18.62
N LEU A 173 34.98 9.62 -19.81
CA LEU A 173 35.72 8.82 -20.77
C LEU A 173 36.28 9.71 -21.87
N TYR A 174 37.55 9.53 -22.20
CA TYR A 174 38.18 10.15 -23.37
C TYR A 174 38.97 9.08 -24.12
N ALA A 175 38.76 9.01 -25.44
CA ALA A 175 39.35 7.97 -26.30
C ALA A 175 39.18 6.53 -25.77
N GLY A 176 38.01 6.21 -25.21
CA GLY A 176 37.70 4.88 -24.66
C GLY A 176 38.37 4.56 -23.31
N LYS A 177 39.16 5.48 -22.75
CA LYS A 177 39.81 5.32 -21.44
C LYS A 177 39.14 6.22 -20.40
N LYS A 178 38.97 5.73 -19.17
CA LYS A 178 38.46 6.53 -18.04
C LYS A 178 39.55 7.51 -17.62
N VAL A 179 39.30 8.80 -17.83
CA VAL A 179 40.25 9.89 -17.52
C VAL A 179 39.93 10.53 -16.17
N GLY A 180 38.68 10.43 -15.70
CA GLY A 180 38.31 10.94 -14.40
C GLY A 180 36.87 10.62 -14.02
N GLU A 181 36.40 11.30 -12.98
CA GLU A 181 35.05 11.17 -12.45
C GLU A 181 34.45 12.55 -12.23
N ARG A 182 33.20 12.74 -12.66
CA ARG A 182 32.41 13.93 -12.40
C ARG A 182 31.33 13.59 -11.40
N ARG A 183 31.30 14.33 -10.30
CA ARG A 183 30.20 14.27 -9.34
C ARG A 183 29.11 15.23 -9.80
N ARG A 184 27.89 14.72 -9.97
CA ARG A 184 26.71 15.51 -10.35
C ARG A 184 25.67 15.37 -9.24
N ILE A 185 25.16 16.51 -8.80
CA ILE A 185 24.00 16.58 -7.92
C ILE A 185 22.83 17.05 -8.78
N ASP A 186 21.66 16.43 -8.63
CA ASP A 186 20.48 16.88 -9.35
C ASP A 186 19.89 18.12 -8.65
N SER A 187 20.31 19.30 -9.11
CA SER A 187 19.82 20.58 -8.59
C SER A 187 18.31 20.74 -8.72
N ARG A 188 17.66 20.07 -9.69
CA ARG A 188 16.19 20.16 -9.84
C ARG A 188 15.47 19.43 -8.71
N MET A 189 15.99 18.26 -8.30
CA MET A 189 15.45 17.53 -7.15
C MET A 189 15.66 18.32 -5.85
N LEU A 190 16.84 18.92 -5.66
CA LEU A 190 17.09 19.79 -4.50
C LEU A 190 16.14 20.98 -4.44
N MET A 191 15.94 21.69 -5.57
CA MET A 191 14.98 22.78 -5.65
C MET A 191 13.55 22.33 -5.34
N HIS A 192 13.15 21.16 -5.82
CA HIS A 192 11.84 20.58 -5.52
C HIS A 192 11.65 20.32 -4.02
N VAL A 193 12.64 19.68 -3.38
CA VAL A 193 12.62 19.41 -1.94
C VAL A 193 12.58 20.71 -1.14
N GLN A 194 13.40 21.70 -1.49
CA GLN A 194 13.41 23.01 -0.84
C GLN A 194 12.04 23.69 -0.91
N ASN A 195 11.45 23.76 -2.11
CA ASN A 195 10.13 24.36 -2.31
C ASN A 195 9.04 23.65 -1.48
N ARG A 196 9.10 22.32 -1.36
CA ARG A 196 8.18 21.55 -0.50
C ARG A 196 8.31 21.96 0.96
N LEU A 197 9.54 22.01 1.48
CA LEU A 197 9.80 22.41 2.87
C LEU A 197 9.32 23.84 3.15
N ASP A 198 9.51 24.75 2.20
CA ASP A 198 9.02 26.13 2.30
C ASP A 198 7.49 26.21 2.36
N VAL A 199 6.80 25.42 1.53
CA VAL A 199 5.34 25.32 1.57
C VAL A 199 4.85 24.71 2.88
N ASP A 200 5.50 23.64 3.35
CA ASP A 200 5.11 22.98 4.60
C ASP A 200 5.33 23.87 5.83
N ARG A 201 6.39 24.70 5.82
CA ARG A 201 6.62 25.76 6.81
C ARG A 201 5.47 26.76 6.83
N ARG A 202 5.11 27.35 5.67
CA ARG A 202 3.99 28.31 5.57
C ARG A 202 2.68 27.72 6.07
N ARG A 203 2.38 26.46 5.70
CA ARG A 203 1.20 25.75 6.21
C ARG A 203 1.23 25.49 7.71
N ALA A 204 2.40 25.37 8.32
CA ALA A 204 2.53 25.21 9.77
C ALA A 204 2.29 26.54 10.48
N GLU A 205 2.82 27.64 9.95
CA GLU A 205 2.58 29.01 10.40
C GLU A 205 1.08 29.35 10.34
N ASP A 206 0.42 29.15 9.18
CA ASP A 206 -1.03 29.36 9.03
C ASP A 206 -1.86 28.56 10.06
N ARG A 207 -1.44 27.34 10.37
CA ARG A 207 -2.10 26.49 11.37
C ARG A 207 -1.85 26.99 12.79
N ALA A 208 -0.68 27.53 13.08
CA ALA A 208 -0.36 28.14 14.36
C ALA A 208 -1.19 29.42 14.56
N GLU A 209 -1.23 30.32 13.58
CA GLU A 209 -2.05 31.53 13.61
C GLU A 209 -3.53 31.21 13.83
N ARG A 210 -4.08 30.22 13.12
CA ARG A 210 -5.48 29.80 13.33
C ARG A 210 -5.74 29.26 14.73
N ARG A 211 -4.78 28.55 15.32
CA ARG A 211 -4.88 28.06 16.71
C ARG A 211 -4.82 29.21 17.70
N GLU A 212 -3.95 30.19 17.49
CA GLU A 212 -3.86 31.40 18.30
C GLU A 212 -5.14 32.22 18.23
N LEU A 213 -5.67 32.45 17.02
CA LEU A 213 -6.96 33.13 16.82
C LEU A 213 -8.11 32.38 17.49
N ALA A 214 -8.14 31.05 17.39
CA ALA A 214 -9.14 30.24 18.09
C ALA A 214 -8.99 30.34 19.62
N ALA A 215 -7.77 30.30 20.14
CA ALA A 215 -7.49 30.45 21.56
C ALA A 215 -7.91 31.83 22.09
N LEU A 216 -7.63 32.89 21.34
CA LEU A 216 -8.08 34.25 21.64
C LEU A 216 -9.61 34.36 21.64
N ARG A 217 -10.30 33.66 20.74
CA ARG A 217 -11.77 33.64 20.67
C ARG A 217 -12.41 32.88 21.83
N THR A 218 -11.75 31.84 22.34
CA THR A 218 -12.23 31.04 23.48
C THR A 218 -11.90 31.65 24.83
N LYS A 219 -10.87 32.50 24.90
CA LYS A 219 -10.53 33.20 26.12
C LYS A 219 -11.67 34.18 26.41
N PRO A 220 -12.35 34.11 27.56
CA PRO A 220 -13.32 35.14 27.92
C PRO A 220 -12.58 36.48 27.85
N LEU A 221 -13.20 37.47 27.22
CA LEU A 221 -12.75 38.85 27.37
C LEU A 221 -12.81 39.13 28.87
N ASP A 222 -11.67 39.10 29.56
CA ASP A 222 -11.62 39.61 30.93
C ASP A 222 -11.98 41.08 30.82
N GLU A 223 -13.22 41.40 31.20
CA GLU A 223 -13.74 42.77 31.21
C GLU A 223 -12.81 43.68 32.02
N ALA A 224 -12.16 43.12 33.06
CA ALA A 224 -11.10 43.77 33.84
C ALA A 224 -9.86 44.13 33.02
N ALA A 225 -9.32 43.20 32.23
CA ALA A 225 -8.14 43.46 31.39
C ALA A 225 -8.45 44.44 30.25
N LEU A 226 -9.69 44.46 29.76
CA LEU A 226 -10.15 45.41 28.75
C LEU A 226 -10.39 46.80 29.35
N ALA A 227 -10.90 46.89 30.59
CA ALA A 227 -11.04 48.12 31.36
C ALA A 227 -9.68 48.76 31.67
N GLU A 228 -8.69 47.98 32.10
CA GLU A 228 -7.33 48.46 32.32
C GLU A 228 -6.71 49.03 31.04
N ARG A 229 -6.88 48.32 29.92
CA ARG A 229 -6.37 48.76 28.61
C ARG A 229 -7.07 50.03 28.10
N LEU A 230 -8.36 50.19 28.41
CA LEU A 230 -9.13 51.42 28.14
C LEU A 230 -8.67 52.59 29.02
N LEU A 231 -8.41 52.36 30.31
CA LEU A 231 -7.87 53.37 31.22
C LEU A 231 -6.53 53.91 30.73
N VAL A 232 -5.60 53.02 30.37
CA VAL A 232 -4.29 53.42 29.82
C VAL A 232 -4.43 54.22 28.52
N LEU A 233 -5.35 53.85 27.63
CA LEU A 233 -5.62 54.61 26.41
C LEU A 233 -6.26 55.98 26.70
N MET A 234 -7.13 56.06 27.71
CA MET A 234 -7.73 57.31 28.15
C MET A 234 -6.71 58.24 28.80
N GLU A 235 -5.79 57.72 29.59
CA GLU A 235 -4.68 58.48 30.18
C GLU A 235 -3.75 59.03 29.09
N ARG A 236 -3.32 58.20 28.13
CA ARG A 236 -2.55 58.67 26.96
C ARG A 236 -3.29 59.74 26.15
N ARG A 237 -4.61 59.61 25.99
CA ARG A 237 -5.45 60.63 25.34
C ARG A 237 -5.55 61.91 26.18
N ARG A 238 -5.55 61.79 27.51
CA ARG A 238 -5.59 62.94 28.42
C ARG A 238 -4.26 63.68 28.43
N GLU A 239 -3.15 62.96 28.44
CA GLU A 239 -1.79 63.50 28.31
C GLU A 239 -1.60 64.23 26.98
N THR A 240 -2.02 63.62 25.86
CA THR A 240 -1.99 64.27 24.54
C THR A 240 -2.93 65.49 24.45
N ARG A 241 -4.05 65.51 25.17
CA ARG A 241 -4.91 66.71 25.28
C ARG A 241 -4.33 67.79 26.21
N HIS A 242 -3.63 67.41 27.28
CA HIS A 242 -2.92 68.34 28.16
C HIS A 242 -1.70 68.95 27.46
N SER A 243 -0.99 68.19 26.62
CA SER A 243 0.10 68.75 25.81
C SER A 243 -0.42 69.73 24.75
N VAL A 244 -1.58 69.45 24.14
CA VAL A 244 -2.21 70.35 23.15
C VAL A 244 -2.77 71.64 23.77
N SER A 245 -3.10 71.65 25.07
CA SER A 245 -3.59 72.86 25.76
C SER A 245 -2.49 73.73 26.37
N HIS A 246 -1.25 73.25 26.45
CA HIS A 246 -0.13 74.04 26.98
C HIS A 246 0.61 74.86 25.90
N ASP A 247 0.38 74.58 24.61
CA ASP A 247 1.07 75.22 23.48
C ASP A 247 0.27 76.33 22.77
N THR A 248 -0.95 76.67 23.20
CA THR A 248 -1.69 77.78 22.58
C THR A 248 -1.39 79.11 23.28
N THR A 249 -0.16 79.59 23.14
CA THR A 249 0.13 81.03 23.23
C THR A 249 0.08 81.61 21.81
N PRO A 250 -0.74 82.64 21.53
CA PRO A 250 -0.80 83.24 20.21
C PRO A 250 0.29 84.30 20.10
N ASP A 251 1.53 83.89 19.83
CA ASP A 251 2.58 84.82 19.41
C ASP A 251 2.59 84.91 17.88
N THR A 252 1.84 85.88 17.38
CA THR A 252 2.19 86.61 16.15
C THR A 252 3.26 87.62 16.57
N PRO A 253 4.45 87.64 15.94
CA PRO A 253 4.58 88.42 14.71
C PRO A 253 5.59 87.94 13.65
N ASP A 254 5.31 88.42 12.44
CA ASP A 254 6.21 88.91 11.40
C ASP A 254 7.13 87.97 10.60
N SER A 255 6.70 87.78 9.35
CA SER A 255 7.39 88.26 8.14
C SER A 255 8.91 88.09 8.05
N ALA A 256 9.37 87.21 7.16
CA ALA A 256 10.25 87.57 6.04
C ALA A 256 10.76 86.34 5.26
N ASN A 257 10.71 86.47 3.93
CA ASN A 257 11.63 85.91 2.94
C ASN A 257 11.74 84.39 2.76
N ALA A 258 11.93 83.85 1.56
CA ALA A 258 11.91 84.36 0.19
C ALA A 258 11.91 83.09 -0.66
N ASN A 259 10.93 82.93 -1.54
CA ASN A 259 10.95 81.88 -2.54
C ASN A 259 12.08 82.19 -3.52
N LYS A 260 13.15 81.42 -3.40
CA LYS A 260 14.24 81.40 -4.34
C LYS A 260 14.19 80.04 -5.04
N ASP A 261 13.87 80.13 -6.33
CA ASP A 261 14.40 79.31 -7.41
C ASP A 261 13.95 77.84 -7.51
N LEU A 262 13.73 77.23 -8.67
CA LEU A 262 13.78 77.62 -10.09
C LEU A 262 13.22 76.38 -10.81
N ASP A 263 12.18 76.52 -11.64
CA ASP A 263 11.86 75.52 -12.65
C ASP A 263 10.94 76.14 -13.73
N LYS A 264 11.56 76.61 -14.82
CA LYS A 264 11.03 76.47 -16.20
C LYS A 264 11.92 77.18 -17.24
N ALA A 265 12.07 76.45 -18.35
CA ALA A 265 12.42 76.89 -19.70
C ALA A 265 13.92 76.88 -20.09
N ALA A 266 14.37 75.74 -20.63
CA ALA A 266 14.81 75.60 -22.03
C ALA A 266 15.05 74.12 -22.36
#